data_AF-T1EI45-F1
#
_entry.id   AF-T1EI45-F1
#
_cell.length_a   1.000
_cell.length_b   1.000
_cell.length_c   1.000
_cell.angle_alpha   90.00
_cell.angle_beta   90.00
_cell.angle_gamma   90.00
#
_symmetry.space_group_name_H-M   'P 1'
#
loop_
_entity.id
_entity.type
_entity.pdbx_description
1 polymer ?
#
loop_
_entity_poly.entity_id
_entity_poly.type
_entity_poly.pdbx_seq_one_letter_code
_entity_poly.pdbx_strand_id
1 'polypeptide(L)'
;IELPPEPPGNCSKQLQNKILDLYTKLQNGKTNLNTNIQRQKCFRNPSIYEKLVEFCGIDEKGTNYLPELYNPSVWGPESFYKELANTQEKEIIKQEEKKKLMKKEQII
;
A
#
# COMPACT_ATOMS: atom_id res chain seq x y z
N ILE A 1 8.13 4.81 25.99
CA ILE A 1 6.92 4.77 25.14
C ILE A 1 5.77 5.02 26.08
N GLU A 2 5.29 6.26 26.12
CA GLU A 2 4.09 6.62 26.88
C GLU A 2 2.88 6.37 26.00
N LEU A 3 1.89 5.66 26.54
CA LEU A 3 0.62 5.47 25.84
C LEU A 3 -0.10 6.83 25.78
N PRO A 4 -0.86 7.09 24.70
CA PRO A 4 -1.68 8.29 24.64
C PRO A 4 -2.67 8.33 25.81
N PRO A 5 -2.98 9.52 26.34
CA PRO A 5 -3.94 9.68 27.42
C PRO A 5 -5.33 9.19 27.00
N GLU A 6 -6.14 8.81 27.98
CA GLU A 6 -7.50 8.35 27.74
C GLU A 6 -8.30 9.43 26.99
N PRO A 7 -9.05 9.06 25.93
CA PRO A 7 -9.84 10.03 25.19
C PRO A 7 -10.89 10.69 26.09
N PRO A 8 -11.11 12.00 25.98
CA PRO A 8 -12.10 12.69 26.80
C PRO A 8 -13.52 12.31 26.39
N GLY A 9 -14.35 11.99 27.38
CA GLY A 9 -15.79 11.76 27.22
C GLY A 9 -16.22 10.30 27.35
N ASN A 10 -17.54 10.09 27.45
CA ASN A 10 -18.12 8.75 27.54
C ASN A 10 -18.40 8.20 26.14
N CYS A 11 -18.07 6.91 25.92
CA CYS A 11 -18.44 6.23 24.68
C CYS A 11 -19.96 6.27 24.46
N SER A 12 -20.41 6.40 23.22
CA SER A 12 -21.85 6.46 22.90
C SER A 12 -22.59 5.20 23.37
N LYS A 13 -23.74 5.37 24.03
CA LYS A 13 -24.57 4.24 24.50
C LYS A 13 -25.01 3.32 23.36
N GLN A 14 -25.27 3.89 22.18
CA GLN A 14 -25.63 3.12 21.00
C GLN A 14 -24.47 2.22 20.55
N LEU A 15 -23.23 2.73 20.56
CA LEU A 15 -22.05 1.97 20.20
C LEU A 15 -21.79 0.86 21.23
N GLN A 16 -21.86 1.18 22.52
CA GLN A 16 -21.71 0.21 23.60
C GLN A 16 -22.72 -0.94 23.47
N ASN A 17 -24.00 -0.62 23.26
CA ASN A 17 -25.05 -1.63 23.08
C ASN A 17 -24.81 -2.50 21.84
N LYS A 18 -24.34 -1.91 20.73
CA LYS A 18 -24.02 -2.65 19.50
C LYS A 18 -22.86 -3.63 19.72
N ILE A 19 -21.81 -3.19 20.40
CA ILE A 19 -20.66 -4.03 20.72
C ILE A 19 -21.09 -5.16 21.66
N LEU A 20 -21.90 -4.85 22.68
CA LEU A 20 -22.40 -5.83 23.64
C LEU A 20 -23.24 -6.92 22.93
N ASP A 21 -24.17 -6.54 22.06
CA ASP A 21 -24.99 -7.49 21.30
C ASP A 21 -24.13 -8.41 20.40
N LEU A 22 -23.13 -7.86 19.71
CA LEU A 22 -22.19 -8.64 18.90
C LEU A 22 -21.37 -9.62 19.76
N TYR A 23 -20.90 -9.16 20.92
CA TYR A 23 -20.13 -9.99 21.86
C TYR A 23 -20.97 -11.14 22.43
N THR A 24 -22.21 -10.87 22.84
CA THR A 24 -23.15 -11.91 23.32
C THR A 24 -23.46 -12.94 22.24
N LYS A 25 -23.63 -12.52 20.98
CA LYS A 25 -23.82 -13.44 19.83
C LYS A 25 -22.61 -14.32 19.58
N LEU A 26 -21.41 -13.79 19.77
CA LEU A 26 -20.15 -14.53 19.65
C LEU A 26 -20.03 -15.59 20.76
N GLN A 27 -20.25 -15.20 22.02
CA GLN A 27 -20.17 -16.09 23.19
C GLN A 27 -21.17 -17.24 23.13
N ASN A 28 -22.39 -16.98 22.64
CA ASN A 28 -23.42 -18.00 22.52
C ASN A 28 -23.18 -18.99 21.36
N GLY A 29 -22.07 -18.88 20.62
CA GLY A 29 -21.70 -19.79 19.52
C GLY A 29 -22.63 -19.72 18.29
N LYS A 30 -23.62 -18.83 18.30
CA LYS A 30 -24.67 -18.74 17.26
C LYS A 30 -24.19 -18.12 15.95
N THR A 31 -23.04 -17.44 15.94
CA THR A 31 -22.58 -16.71 14.76
C THR A 31 -21.07 -16.54 14.76
N ASN A 32 -20.39 -17.23 13.83
CA ASN A 32 -19.02 -16.91 13.47
C ASN A 32 -19.05 -15.90 12.31
N LEU A 33 -18.72 -14.64 12.61
CA LEU A 33 -18.77 -13.53 11.65
C LEU A 33 -17.95 -13.82 10.39
N ASN A 34 -16.75 -14.39 10.54
CA ASN A 34 -15.90 -14.75 9.40
C ASN A 34 -16.58 -15.76 8.48
N THR A 35 -17.21 -16.79 9.04
CA THR A 35 -17.94 -17.78 8.22
C THR A 35 -19.13 -17.17 7.51
N ASN A 36 -19.84 -16.23 8.15
CA ASN A 36 -20.96 -15.53 7.52
C ASN A 36 -20.49 -14.65 6.36
N ILE A 37 -19.39 -13.90 6.54
CA ILE A 37 -18.80 -13.07 5.48
C ILE A 37 -18.37 -13.94 4.30
N GLN A 38 -17.63 -15.02 4.54
CA GLN A 38 -17.17 -15.95 3.49
C GLN A 38 -18.33 -16.64 2.73
N ARG A 39 -19.49 -16.84 3.39
CA ARG A 39 -20.68 -17.42 2.76
C ARG A 39 -21.38 -16.45 1.80
N GLN A 40 -21.20 -15.14 1.95
CA GLN A 40 -21.85 -14.15 1.08
C GLN A 40 -21.32 -14.27 -0.35
N LYS A 41 -22.24 -14.26 -1.32
CA LYS A 41 -21.88 -14.37 -2.75
C LYS A 41 -20.93 -13.25 -3.21
N CYS A 42 -21.14 -12.03 -2.71
CA CYS A 42 -20.31 -10.88 -3.02
C CYS A 42 -18.85 -11.05 -2.58
N PHE A 43 -18.62 -11.78 -1.48
CA PHE A 43 -17.28 -12.00 -0.92
C PHE A 43 -16.49 -13.10 -1.65
N ARG A 44 -17.15 -13.92 -2.49
CA ARG A 44 -16.50 -14.97 -3.29
C ARG A 44 -15.88 -14.44 -4.59
N ASN A 45 -16.11 -13.18 -4.92
CA ASN A 45 -15.57 -12.55 -6.11
C ASN A 45 -14.15 -12.03 -5.82
N PRO A 46 -13.10 -12.49 -6.51
CA PRO A 46 -11.73 -12.00 -6.28
C PRO A 46 -11.58 -10.47 -6.40
N SER A 47 -12.38 -9.81 -7.24
CA SER A 47 -12.38 -8.34 -7.39
C SER A 47 -13.04 -7.58 -6.23
N ILE A 48 -13.63 -8.26 -5.24
CA ILE A 48 -14.21 -7.59 -4.07
C ILE A 48 -13.14 -6.97 -3.19
N TYR A 49 -11.94 -7.56 -3.13
CA TYR A 49 -10.86 -7.09 -2.27
C TYR A 49 -10.42 -5.69 -2.67
N GLU A 50 -10.19 -5.46 -3.96
CA GLU A 50 -9.83 -4.15 -4.53
C GLU A 50 -10.87 -3.08 -4.16
N LYS A 51 -12.16 -3.40 -4.29
CA LYS A 51 -13.26 -2.50 -3.91
C LYS A 51 -13.31 -2.21 -2.41
N LEU A 52 -12.97 -3.18 -1.56
CA LEU A 52 -12.94 -3.00 -0.11
C LEU A 52 -11.77 -2.11 0.31
N VAL A 53 -10.61 -2.28 -0.31
CA VAL A 53 -9.44 -1.41 -0.10
C VAL A 53 -9.79 0.02 -0.48
N GLU A 54 -10.39 0.23 -1.66
CA GLU A 54 -10.87 1.54 -2.13
C GLU A 54 -11.92 2.14 -1.19
N PHE A 55 -12.95 1.37 -0.83
CA PHE A 55 -14.04 1.84 0.05
C PHE A 55 -13.56 2.25 1.44
N CYS A 56 -12.62 1.49 2.02
CA CYS A 56 -12.07 1.77 3.33
C CYS A 56 -10.97 2.85 3.30
N GLY A 57 -10.57 3.34 2.13
CA GLY A 57 -9.48 4.30 1.97
C GLY A 57 -8.14 3.75 2.47
N ILE A 58 -7.91 2.44 2.33
CA ILE A 58 -6.71 1.79 2.81
C ILE A 58 -5.62 1.93 1.75
N ASP A 59 -4.45 2.40 2.15
CA ASP A 59 -3.25 2.27 1.34
C ASP A 59 -2.72 0.83 1.47
N GLU A 60 -2.89 0.03 0.41
CA GLU A 60 -2.45 -1.37 0.37
C GLU A 60 -0.95 -1.53 0.61
N LYS A 61 -0.15 -0.53 0.21
CA LYS A 61 1.30 -0.52 0.40
C LYS A 61 1.72 0.35 1.58
N GLY A 62 0.76 0.90 2.31
CA GLY A 62 0.98 1.80 3.42
C GLY A 62 1.68 1.12 4.58
N THR A 63 2.31 1.93 5.42
CA THR A 63 3.00 1.45 6.62
C THR A 63 2.67 2.30 7.83
N ASN A 64 2.69 1.69 9.02
CA ASN A 64 2.56 2.39 10.28
C ASN A 64 3.91 2.95 10.78
N TYR A 65 5.01 2.72 10.06
CA TYR A 65 6.30 3.29 10.38
C TYR A 65 6.39 4.76 9.95
N LEU A 66 7.21 5.53 10.67
CA LEU A 66 7.54 6.89 10.25
C LEU A 66 8.25 6.84 8.88
N PRO A 67 7.97 7.79 7.96
CA PRO A 67 8.61 7.82 6.64
C PRO A 67 10.14 7.87 6.68
N GLU A 68 10.70 8.42 7.77
CA GLU A 68 12.13 8.48 8.06
C GLU A 68 12.76 7.09 8.25
N LEU A 69 11.98 6.14 8.77
CA LEU A 69 12.42 4.77 8.99
C LEU A 69 12.13 3.88 7.79
N TYR A 70 10.94 4.02 7.20
CA TYR A 70 10.54 3.25 6.05
C TYR A 70 9.48 4.00 5.25
N ASN A 71 9.79 4.30 3.99
CA ASN A 71 8.86 4.88 3.04
C ASN A 71 8.63 3.90 1.86
N PRO A 72 7.46 3.22 1.81
CA PRO A 72 7.09 2.33 0.71
C PRO A 72 7.11 3.01 -0.66
N SER A 73 6.93 4.33 -0.71
CA SER A 73 6.85 5.15 -1.91
C SER A 73 8.12 5.96 -2.19
N VAL A 74 9.27 5.50 -1.68
CA VAL A 74 10.55 6.22 -1.86
C VAL A 74 11.03 6.24 -3.32
N TRP A 75 10.59 5.28 -4.13
CA TRP A 75 11.02 5.14 -5.52
C TRP A 75 10.25 6.08 -6.43
N GLY A 76 10.96 7.03 -7.04
CA GLY A 76 10.41 7.93 -8.05
C GLY A 76 10.34 7.29 -9.44
N PRO A 77 9.77 7.99 -10.43
CA PRO A 77 9.61 7.51 -11.82
C PRO A 77 10.93 7.04 -12.45
N GLU A 78 12.05 7.64 -12.08
CA GLU A 78 13.40 7.29 -12.54
C GLU A 78 13.85 5.89 -12.12
N SER A 79 13.26 5.37 -11.04
CA SER A 79 13.59 4.05 -10.48
C SER A 79 12.83 2.92 -11.18
N PHE A 80 11.88 3.24 -12.06
CA PHE A 80 11.10 2.25 -12.81
C PHE A 80 11.84 1.79 -14.07
N TYR A 81 11.59 0.53 -14.45
CA TYR A 81 12.25 -0.15 -15.57
C TYR A 81 12.35 0.70 -16.85
N LYS A 82 11.27 1.40 -17.21
CA LYS A 82 11.20 2.18 -18.44
C LYS A 82 12.18 3.36 -18.46
N GLU A 83 12.26 4.12 -17.35
CA GLU A 83 13.18 5.27 -17.26
C GLU A 83 14.63 4.83 -17.11
N LEU A 84 14.87 3.71 -16.42
CA LEU A 84 16.21 3.10 -16.35
C LEU A 84 16.70 2.71 -17.75
N ALA A 85 15.88 2.04 -18.54
CA ALA A 85 16.23 1.65 -19.91
C ALA A 85 16.52 2.86 -20.80
N ASN A 86 15.67 3.89 -20.75
CA ASN A 86 15.87 5.14 -21.50
C ASN A 86 17.18 5.83 -21.12
N THR A 87 17.52 5.84 -19.83
CA THR A 87 18.74 6.48 -19.33
C THR A 87 19.98 5.70 -19.79
N GLN A 88 19.93 4.37 -19.73
CA GLN A 88 21.02 3.50 -20.21
C GLN A 88 21.27 3.69 -21.71
N GLU A 89 20.21 3.71 -22.53
CA GLU A 89 20.32 3.91 -23.97
C GLU A 89 20.98 5.26 -24.32
N LYS A 90 20.54 6.35 -23.66
CA LYS A 90 21.12 7.68 -23.86
C LYS A 90 22.62 7.71 -23.50
N GLU A 91 23.02 7.06 -22.42
CA GLU A 91 24.43 7.00 -22.01
C GLU A 91 25.27 6.17 -22.99
N ILE A 92 24.74 5.07 -23.52
CA ILE A 92 25.41 4.27 -24.56
C ILE A 92 25.63 5.11 -25.82
N ILE A 93 24.59 5.81 -26.31
CA ILE A 93 24.68 6.67 -27.50
C ILE A 93 25.75 7.76 -27.31
N LYS A 94 25.74 8.46 -26.17
CA LYS A 94 26.75 9.49 -25.85
C LYS A 94 28.17 8.91 -25.84
N GLN A 95 28.37 7.70 -25.31
CA GLN A 95 29.68 7.06 -25.30
C GLN A 95 30.15 6.67 -26.70
N GLU A 96 29.26 6.20 -27.55
CA GLU A 96 29.59 5.90 -28.95
C GLU A 96 29.96 7.15 -29.74
N GLU A 97 29.22 8.25 -29.57
CA GLU A 97 29.53 9.54 -30.19
C GLU A 97 30.90 10.07 -29.76
N LYS A 98 31.21 10.02 -28.45
CA LYS A 98 32.54 10.38 -27.93
C LYS A 98 33.65 9.52 -28.52
N LYS A 99 33.46 8.19 -28.61
CA LYS A 99 34.43 7.28 -29.24
C LYS A 99 34.64 7.60 -30.72
N LYS A 100 33.57 7.93 -31.45
CA LYS A 100 33.65 8.34 -32.86
C LYS A 100 34.40 9.66 -33.02
N LEU A 101 34.19 10.63 -32.13
CA LEU A 101 34.90 11.91 -32.14
C LEU A 101 36.40 11.73 -31.85
N MET A 102 36.76 11.02 -30.78
CA MET A 102 38.18 10.78 -30.45
C MET A 102 38.92 10.03 -31.57
N LYS A 103 38.27 9.06 -32.23
CA LYS A 103 38.86 8.39 -33.40
C LYS A 103 39.09 9.34 -34.58
N LYS A 104 38.22 10.31 -34.81
CA LYS A 104 38.40 11.32 -35.87
C LYS A 104 39.56 12.27 -35.54
N GLU A 105 39.68 12.69 -34.30
CA GLU A 105 40.77 13.56 -33.83
C GLU A 105 42.14 12.87 -33.88
N GLN A 106 42.20 11.54 -33.76
CA GLN A 106 43.43 10.75 -33.86
C GLN A 106 43.91 10.49 -35.31
N ILE A 107 43.08 10.79 -36.31
CA ILE A 107 43.39 10.55 -37.74
C ILE A 107 43.83 11.85 -38.43
N ILE A 108 43.74 13.00 -37.75
CA ILE A 108 44.22 14.32 -38.19
C ILE A 108 45.59 14.58 -37.55
#